data_AF-A0A479ZS63-F1
#
_entry.id   AF-A0A479ZS63-F1
#
_cell.length_a   1.000
_cell.length_b   1.000
_cell.length_c   1.000
_cell.angle_alpha   90.00
_cell.angle_beta   90.00
_cell.angle_gamma   90.00
#
_symmetry.space_group_name_H-M   'P 1'
#
loop_
_entity.id
_entity.type
_entity.pdbx_description
1 polymer ?
#
loop_
_entity_poly.entity_id
_entity_poly.type
_entity_poly.pdbx_seq_one_letter_code
_entity_poly.pdbx_strand_id
1 'polypeptide(L)'
;MNFKDIKSSKQKLFTIIKFISIPLITAGMGLEIWNIETITTSHQLPTVLNPVLILAHIALAAHFIEGIIAAIYAPAKNHNPIKYAVYTFFVGTVGLLELWENRDP
;
A
#
# COMPACT_ATOMS: atom_id res chain seq x y z
N MET A 1 -28.31 -11.35 8.65
CA MET A 1 -26.91 -11.35 9.09
C MET A 1 -26.77 -10.33 10.22
N ASN A 2 -26.16 -10.67 11.35
CA ASN A 2 -26.08 -9.80 12.53
C ASN A 2 -24.88 -8.83 12.39
N PHE A 3 -24.94 -7.67 13.06
CA PHE A 3 -23.89 -6.66 13.12
C PHE A 3 -22.51 -7.22 13.53
N LYS A 4 -22.49 -8.19 14.45
CA LYS A 4 -21.24 -8.88 14.87
C LYS A 4 -20.59 -9.66 13.72
N ASP A 5 -21.40 -10.30 12.87
CA ASP A 5 -20.91 -11.09 11.74
C ASP A 5 -20.28 -10.18 10.68
N ILE A 6 -20.89 -9.02 10.43
CA ILE A 6 -20.39 -8.01 9.48
C ILE A 6 -19.03 -7.47 9.93
N LYS A 7 -18.89 -7.12 11.21
CA LYS A 7 -17.63 -6.61 11.78
C LYS A 7 -16.50 -7.64 11.67
N SER A 8 -16.81 -8.91 11.98
CA SER A 8 -15.85 -10.03 11.90
C SER A 8 -15.38 -10.27 10.45
N SER A 9 -16.31 -10.29 9.49
CA SER A 9 -15.97 -10.45 8.07
C SER A 9 -15.11 -9.30 7.54
N LYS A 10 -15.41 -8.05 7.93
CA LYS A 10 -14.59 -6.88 7.57
C LYS A 10 -13.15 -7.00 8.09
N GLN A 11 -12.98 -7.42 9.35
CA GLN A 11 -11.66 -7.62 9.95
C GLN A 11 -10.85 -8.69 9.23
N LYS A 12 -11.48 -9.82 8.89
CA LYS A 12 -10.82 -10.89 8.12
C LYS A 12 -10.37 -10.40 6.74
N LEU A 13 -11.23 -9.66 6.04
CA LEU A 13 -10.90 -9.08 4.75
C LEU A 13 -9.72 -8.13 4.85
N PHE A 14 -9.70 -7.23 5.85
CA PHE A 14 -8.57 -6.32 6.07
C PHE A 14 -7.28 -7.10 6.30
N THR A 15 -7.28 -8.11 7.17
CA THR A 15 -6.11 -8.95 7.42
C THR A 15 -5.57 -9.60 6.13
N ILE A 16 -6.45 -10.14 5.28
CA ILE A 16 -6.06 -10.75 4.02
C ILE A 16 -5.44 -9.71 3.07
N ILE A 17 -6.08 -8.55 2.92
CA ILE A 17 -5.58 -7.47 2.05
C ILE A 17 -4.18 -7.04 2.52
N LYS A 18 -3.98 -6.82 3.82
CA LYS A 18 -2.68 -6.43 4.37
C LYS A 18 -1.59 -7.46 4.05
N PHE A 19 -1.91 -8.74 4.24
CA PHE A 19 -0.97 -9.82 4.01
C PHE A 19 -0.53 -9.93 2.54
N ILE A 20 -1.45 -9.69 1.60
CA ILE A 20 -1.18 -9.73 0.15
C ILE A 20 -0.54 -8.41 -0.34
N SER A 21 -0.96 -7.28 0.20
CA SER A 21 -0.52 -5.95 -0.24
C SER A 21 0.96 -5.73 0.02
N ILE A 22 1.46 -6.12 1.21
CA ILE A 22 2.88 -5.93 1.58
C ILE A 22 3.84 -6.55 0.54
N PRO A 23 3.74 -7.85 0.19
CA PRO A 23 4.63 -8.44 -0.81
C PRO A 23 4.40 -7.89 -2.21
N LEU A 24 3.17 -7.53 -2.60
CA LEU A 24 2.90 -6.93 -3.91
C LEU A 24 3.55 -5.55 -4.07
N ILE A 25 3.42 -4.67 -3.06
CA ILE A 25 4.04 -3.35 -3.06
C ILE A 25 5.56 -3.47 -3.01
N THR A 26 6.09 -4.39 -2.20
CA THR A 26 7.53 -4.66 -2.15
C THR A 26 8.07 -5.16 -3.50
N ALA A 27 7.35 -6.08 -4.16
CA ALA A 27 7.72 -6.56 -5.48
C ALA A 27 7.62 -5.46 -6.55
N GLY A 28 6.58 -4.62 -6.48
CA GLY A 28 6.43 -3.43 -7.33
C GLY A 28 7.62 -2.48 -7.20
N MET A 29 8.03 -2.17 -5.97
CA MET A 29 9.23 -1.35 -5.73
C MET A 29 10.50 -1.99 -6.32
N GLY A 30 10.67 -3.30 -6.16
CA GLY A 30 11.79 -4.03 -6.77
C GLY A 30 11.78 -3.95 -8.30
N LEU A 31 10.60 -4.03 -8.92
CA LEU A 31 10.43 -3.89 -10.36
C LEU A 31 10.75 -2.48 -10.84
N GLU A 32 10.34 -1.43 -10.09
CA GLU A 32 10.73 -0.05 -10.38
C GLU A 32 12.24 0.16 -10.30
N ILE A 33 12.87 -0.38 -9.25
CA ILE A 33 14.33 -0.28 -9.08
C ILE A 33 15.05 -0.95 -10.25
N TRP A 34 14.61 -2.14 -10.68
CA TRP A 34 15.16 -2.81 -11.86
C TRP A 34 14.92 -1.97 -13.12
N ASN A 35 13.73 -1.42 -13.31
CA ASN A 35 13.44 -0.53 -14.44
C ASN A 35 14.37 0.68 -14.48
N ILE A 36 14.66 1.31 -13.34
CA ILE A 36 15.62 2.42 -13.24
C ILE A 36 17.05 1.95 -13.58
N GLU A 37 17.45 0.77 -13.12
CA GLU A 37 18.78 0.19 -13.42
C GLU A 37 19.01 0.03 -14.93
N THR A 38 17.98 -0.35 -15.70
CA THR A 38 18.08 -0.48 -17.16
C THR A 38 18.50 0.82 -17.87
N ILE A 39 18.17 1.98 -17.30
CA ILE A 39 18.61 3.30 -17.79
C ILE A 39 20.13 3.43 -17.70
N THR A 40 20.74 2.85 -16.66
CA THR A 40 22.18 2.97 -16.39
C THR A 40 23.01 1.92 -17.11
N THR A 41 22.46 0.75 -17.41
CA THR A 41 23.20 -0.37 -18.00
C THR A 41 22.93 -0.61 -19.49
N SER A 42 22.06 0.20 -20.12
CA SER A 42 21.64 0.03 -21.52
C SER A 42 21.02 -1.35 -21.81
N HIS A 43 20.63 -2.08 -20.77
CA HIS A 43 19.78 -3.25 -20.87
C HIS A 43 18.32 -2.82 -21.01
N GLN A 44 17.45 -3.77 -21.32
CA GLN A 44 16.00 -3.55 -21.36
C GLN A 44 15.31 -4.56 -20.46
N LEU A 45 14.23 -4.13 -19.82
CA LEU A 45 13.35 -5.06 -19.13
C LEU A 45 12.73 -6.02 -20.16
N PRO A 46 12.57 -7.32 -19.84
CA PRO A 46 11.79 -8.22 -20.67
C PRO A 46 10.39 -7.65 -20.95
N THR A 47 10.00 -7.56 -22.22
CA THR A 47 8.73 -6.91 -22.63
C THR A 47 7.48 -7.53 -22.01
N VAL A 48 7.55 -8.81 -21.62
CA VAL A 48 6.50 -9.51 -20.87
C VAL A 48 6.19 -8.86 -19.52
N LEU A 49 7.13 -8.10 -18.94
CA LEU A 49 6.95 -7.38 -17.68
C LEU A 49 6.31 -6.00 -17.88
N ASN A 50 6.18 -5.48 -19.11
CA ASN A 50 5.60 -4.15 -19.34
C ASN A 50 4.21 -3.97 -18.71
N PRO A 51 3.25 -4.91 -18.83
CA PRO A 51 1.96 -4.78 -18.16
C PRO A 51 2.09 -4.76 -16.63
N VAL A 52 3.00 -5.57 -16.08
CA VAL A 52 3.26 -5.64 -14.64
C VAL A 52 3.87 -4.33 -14.14
N LEU A 53 4.77 -3.73 -14.92
CA LEU A 53 5.38 -2.44 -14.62
C LEU A 53 4.35 -1.30 -14.63
N ILE A 54 3.41 -1.28 -15.60
CA ILE A 54 2.31 -0.31 -15.60
C ILE A 54 1.47 -0.43 -14.32
N LEU A 55 1.15 -1.66 -13.90
CA LEU A 55 0.43 -1.91 -12.66
C LEU A 55 1.24 -1.47 -11.43
N ALA A 56 2.55 -1.72 -11.42
CA ALA A 56 3.45 -1.28 -10.36
C ALA A 56 3.47 0.25 -10.21
N HIS A 57 3.63 1.00 -11.32
CA HIS A 57 3.58 2.46 -11.30
C HIS A 57 2.29 2.98 -10.67
N ILE A 58 1.14 2.45 -11.11
CA ILE A 58 -0.18 2.90 -10.63
C ILE A 58 -0.35 2.55 -9.14
N ALA A 59 -0.01 1.32 -8.75
CA ALA A 59 -0.15 0.86 -7.37
C ALA A 59 0.75 1.66 -6.41
N LEU A 60 2.02 1.86 -6.75
CA LEU A 60 2.96 2.61 -5.94
C LEU A 60 2.58 4.09 -5.84
N ALA A 61 2.14 4.72 -6.93
CA ALA A 61 1.68 6.10 -6.92
C ALA A 61 0.43 6.27 -6.05
N ALA A 62 -0.55 5.37 -6.18
CA ALA A 62 -1.76 5.40 -5.34
C ALA A 62 -1.41 5.23 -3.86
N HIS A 63 -0.63 4.21 -3.52
CA HIS A 63 -0.20 3.93 -2.15
C HIS A 63 0.65 5.07 -1.55
N PHE A 64 1.46 5.75 -2.37
CA PHE A 64 2.19 6.94 -1.95
C PHE A 64 1.26 8.09 -1.57
N ILE A 65 0.26 8.39 -2.40
CA ILE A 65 -0.76 9.41 -2.11
C ILE A 65 -1.52 9.05 -0.82
N GLU A 66 -1.91 7.79 -0.65
CA GLU A 66 -2.59 7.32 0.56
C GLU A 66 -1.71 7.47 1.81
N GLY A 67 -0.42 7.14 1.71
CA GLY A 67 0.56 7.37 2.77
C GLY A 67 0.66 8.85 3.17
N ILE A 68 0.65 9.77 2.20
CA ILE A 68 0.65 11.21 2.46
C ILE A 68 -0.65 11.63 3.18
N ILE A 69 -1.81 11.15 2.72
CA ILE A 69 -3.09 11.44 3.38
C ILE A 69 -3.03 10.95 4.83
N ALA A 70 -2.55 9.73 5.07
CA ALA A 70 -2.39 9.20 6.42
C ALA A 70 -1.45 10.05 7.29
N ALA A 71 -0.32 10.50 6.74
CA ALA A 71 0.62 11.39 7.45
C ALA A 71 -0.06 12.69 7.92
N ILE A 72 -0.88 13.30 7.05
CA ILE A 72 -1.58 14.56 7.33
C ILE A 72 -2.65 14.39 8.41
N TYR A 73 -3.43 13.29 8.35
CA TYR A 73 -4.57 13.09 9.24
C TYR A 73 -4.24 12.33 10.55
N ALA A 74 -3.10 11.63 10.63
CA ALA A 74 -2.68 10.89 11.82
C ALA A 74 -2.56 11.73 13.12
N PRO A 75 -2.00 12.96 13.12
CA PRO A 75 -1.96 13.79 14.32
C PRO A 75 -3.35 14.05 14.90
N ALA A 76 -4.36 14.28 14.04
CA ALA A 76 -5.74 14.54 14.45
C ALA A 76 -6.42 13.32 15.11
N LYS A 77 -5.82 12.13 14.99
CA LYS A 77 -6.24 10.87 15.60
C LYS A 77 -5.31 10.42 16.74
N ASN A 78 -4.43 11.30 17.21
CA ASN A 78 -3.41 11.01 18.23
C ASN A 78 -2.44 9.87 17.84
N HIS A 79 -2.23 9.65 16.55
CA HIS A 79 -1.26 8.67 16.07
C HIS A 79 0.02 9.34 15.56
N ASN A 80 1.14 8.59 15.56
CA ASN A 80 2.39 9.06 14.99
C ASN A 80 2.28 9.17 13.45
N PRO A 81 2.55 10.35 12.85
CA PRO A 81 2.36 10.57 11.41
C PRO A 81 3.20 9.66 10.52
N ILE A 82 4.48 9.49 10.85
CA ILE A 82 5.41 8.70 10.04
C ILE A 82 5.05 7.23 10.11
N LYS A 83 4.73 6.72 11.32
CA LYS A 83 4.32 5.32 11.50
C LYS A 83 3.07 5.01 10.65
N TYR A 84 2.06 5.89 10.72
CA TYR A 84 0.82 5.68 9.98
C TYR A 84 0.99 5.84 8.46
N ALA A 85 1.84 6.77 8.03
CA ALA A 85 2.16 6.97 6.62
C ALA A 85 2.84 5.73 6.01
N VAL A 86 3.88 5.21 6.66
CA VAL A 86 4.59 4.01 6.20
C VAL A 86 3.67 2.80 6.19
N TYR A 87 2.90 2.62 7.26
CA TYR A 87 1.90 1.55 7.32
C TYR A 87 0.94 1.63 6.14
N THR A 88 0.32 2.80 5.94
CA THR A 88 -0.67 3.03 4.86
C THR A 88 -0.05 2.86 3.49
N PHE A 89 1.21 3.25 3.27
CA PHE A 89 1.92 2.99 2.02
C PHE A 89 1.99 1.48 1.70
N PHE A 90 2.14 0.60 2.69
CA PHE A 90 2.19 -0.84 2.43
C PHE A 90 0.81 -1.50 2.33
N VAL A 91 -0.18 -1.01 3.09
CA VAL A 91 -1.52 -1.63 3.17
C VAL A 91 -2.60 -0.92 2.37
N GLY A 92 -2.25 0.20 1.73
CA GLY A 92 -3.10 1.03 0.90
C GLY A 92 -4.31 1.60 1.65
N THR A 93 -5.45 1.67 0.97
CA THR A 93 -6.72 2.20 1.51
C THR A 93 -7.13 1.56 2.84
N VAL A 94 -6.76 0.31 3.12
CA VAL A 94 -7.04 -0.33 4.42
C VAL A 94 -6.42 0.45 5.58
N GLY A 95 -5.21 0.99 5.39
CA GLY A 95 -4.56 1.86 6.37
C GLY A 95 -5.37 3.13 6.63
N LEU A 96 -5.87 3.78 5.57
CA LEU A 96 -6.76 4.94 5.73
C LEU A 96 -8.05 4.59 6.46
N LEU A 97 -8.68 3.46 6.14
CA LEU A 97 -9.90 3.03 6.83
C LEU A 97 -9.65 2.75 8.31
N GLU A 98 -8.52 2.12 8.64
CA GLU A 98 -8.10 1.89 10.02
C GLU A 98 -7.79 3.21 10.76
N LEU A 99 -7.21 4.20 10.07
CA LEU A 99 -6.95 5.53 10.64
C LEU A 99 -8.25 6.24 11.04
N TRP A 100 -9.24 6.21 10.16
CA TRP A 100 -10.54 6.83 10.42
C TRP A 100 -11.30 6.12 11.54
N GLU A 101 -11.13 4.82 11.66
CA GLU A 101 -11.64 4.00 12.77
C GLU A 101 -10.80 4.12 14.06
N ASN A 102 -9.76 4.96 14.06
CA ASN A 102 -8.86 5.19 15.20
C ASN A 102 -8.23 3.89 15.71
N ARG A 103 -7.85 3.00 14.79
CA ARG A 103 -7.13 1.76 15.08
C ARG A 103 -5.64 1.99 14.95
N ASP A 104 -4.88 1.25 15.75
CA ASP A 104 -3.43 1.32 15.66
C ASP A 104 -2.92 0.68 14.36
N PRO A 105 -1.86 1.27 13.76
CA PRO A 105 -1.16 0.71 12.61
C PRO A 105 -0.22 -0.42 13.02
#